data_AF-V2WPZ5-F1
#
_entry.id   AF-V2WPZ5-F1
#
_cell.length_a   1.000
_cell.length_b   1.000
_cell.length_c   1.000
_cell.angle_alpha   90.00
_cell.angle_beta   90.00
_cell.angle_gamma   90.00
#
_symmetry.space_group_name_H-M   'P 1'
#
loop_
_entity.id
_entity.type
_entity.pdbx_description
1 polymer ?
#
loop_
_entity_poly.entity_id
_entity_poly.type
_entity_poly.pdbx_seq_one_letter_code
_entity_poly.pdbx_strand_id
1 'polypeptide(L)'
;MILCSKSTQWTDAYFGFGDPEGFQPLSSYSGLFPNLTTLHVHFTFVHFERWTCDVFRVAPALRKLTITGIHDIVGDRTFPWAQITGYASKDDEELQGWNGPDNSVYFRILPNLKNAETVGLDCMLLEDLLPMTPPTQLLTLSRLHTLTLHVAHVNSEGEEVGTVDQLLDWLILPLLRTPKLPEGVHDIHSLAQLLDRFLCSLQELHLVNAPLCDDQFGTLFGGNALRGPHKLDFGLFRSGSSCSVNDNVLRSLRVVPGEDVHLPQLESLALRSSKQWSDSVLVETITSRRNVGTAGVNVSRLNQFTLVNAIPNNAEAI
;
A
#
# COMPACT_ATOMS: atom_id res chain seq x y z
N MET A 1 28.82 15.26 14.62
CA MET A 1 28.09 15.85 13.48
C MET A 1 27.33 17.09 13.99
N ILE A 2 27.60 18.30 13.50
CA ILE A 2 26.93 19.53 13.95
C ILE A 2 25.58 19.62 13.22
N LEU A 3 24.53 18.98 13.77
CA LEU A 3 23.15 19.09 13.28
C LEU A 3 22.56 20.51 13.52
N CYS A 4 23.23 21.36 14.31
CA CYS A 4 22.63 22.54 14.94
C CYS A 4 22.61 23.83 14.10
N SER A 5 23.39 23.99 13.03
CA SER A 5 23.50 25.30 12.36
C SER A 5 22.41 25.57 11.31
N LYS A 6 21.66 24.55 10.87
CA LYS A 6 20.64 24.65 9.81
C LYS A 6 19.31 23.95 10.11
N SER A 7 19.12 23.46 11.33
CA SER A 7 17.94 22.65 11.70
C SER A 7 16.60 23.38 11.52
N THR A 8 16.58 24.71 11.63
CA THR A 8 15.42 25.58 11.36
C THR A 8 15.05 25.65 9.87
N GLN A 9 15.91 25.19 8.96
CA GLN A 9 15.66 25.17 7.51
C GLN A 9 15.22 23.80 7.01
N TRP A 10 15.25 22.77 7.85
CA TRP A 10 14.97 21.40 7.41
C TRP A 10 13.47 21.15 7.38
N THR A 11 12.94 20.93 6.19
CA THR A 11 11.57 20.49 5.94
C THR A 11 11.47 18.97 5.86
N ASP A 12 12.52 18.31 5.38
CA ASP A 12 12.60 16.87 5.19
C ASP A 12 13.92 16.37 5.76
N ALA A 13 13.89 15.29 6.53
CA ALA A 13 15.08 14.71 7.12
C ALA A 13 15.05 13.18 7.12
N TYR A 14 16.24 12.60 6.94
CA TYR A 14 16.49 11.18 7.13
C TYR A 14 17.45 11.00 8.31
N PHE A 15 17.06 10.15 9.25
CA PHE A 15 17.86 9.77 10.41
C PHE A 15 18.02 8.26 10.41
N GLY A 16 19.16 7.79 9.90
CA GLY A 16 19.60 6.42 10.07
C GLY A 16 20.49 6.30 11.29
N PHE A 17 20.20 5.32 12.14
CA PHE A 17 21.03 4.98 13.28
C PHE A 17 21.97 3.87 12.88
N GLY A 18 23.27 4.16 12.84
CA GLY A 18 24.33 3.14 12.79
C GLY A 18 24.79 2.75 14.19
N ASP A 19 25.91 2.05 14.29
CA ASP A 19 26.54 1.63 15.55
C ASP A 19 26.54 2.79 16.59
N PRO A 20 25.91 2.61 17.78
CA PRO A 20 25.71 3.67 18.75
C PRO A 20 27.00 4.14 19.46
N GLU A 21 28.15 3.52 19.21
CA GLU A 21 29.43 3.97 19.77
C GLU A 21 29.78 5.40 19.32
N GLY A 22 29.56 6.38 20.22
CA GLY A 22 30.00 7.77 20.05
C GLY A 22 28.91 8.78 19.73
N PHE A 23 27.64 8.39 19.64
CA PHE A 23 26.54 9.35 19.48
C PHE A 23 26.11 9.96 20.82
N GLN A 24 26.05 11.30 20.87
CA GLN A 24 25.43 12.01 22.00
C GLN A 24 23.91 11.78 22.00
N PRO A 25 23.25 11.75 23.18
CA PRO A 25 21.80 11.62 23.27
C PRO A 25 21.10 12.70 22.45
N LEU A 26 20.19 12.28 21.56
CA LEU A 26 19.40 13.18 20.71
C LEU A 26 18.51 14.14 21.50
N SER A 27 18.26 13.87 22.78
CA SER A 27 17.52 14.76 23.69
C SER A 27 18.07 16.18 23.74
N SER A 28 19.37 16.37 23.49
CA SER A 28 20.03 17.69 23.43
C SER A 28 19.59 18.54 22.23
N TYR A 29 18.90 17.94 21.26
CA TYR A 29 18.46 18.60 20.02
C TYR A 29 16.96 18.94 20.04
N SER A 30 16.31 18.86 21.21
CA SER A 30 14.88 19.15 21.36
C SER A 30 14.56 20.58 20.94
N GLY A 31 13.48 20.76 20.17
CA GLY A 31 13.05 22.07 19.66
C GLY A 31 13.87 22.61 18.46
N LEU A 32 14.86 21.88 17.97
CA LEU A 32 15.68 22.32 16.83
C LEU A 32 15.00 22.12 15.47
N PHE A 33 13.85 21.45 15.41
CA PHE A 33 13.16 21.09 14.17
C PHE A 33 11.77 21.75 14.03
N PRO A 34 11.66 23.08 14.10
CA PRO A 34 10.36 23.77 14.09
C PRO A 34 9.62 23.63 12.74
N ASN A 35 10.36 23.49 11.64
CA ASN A 35 9.83 23.46 10.27
C ASN A 35 9.83 22.07 9.63
N LEU A 36 10.23 21.04 10.38
CA LEU A 36 10.32 19.67 9.86
C LEU A 36 8.92 19.12 9.58
N THR A 37 8.63 18.86 8.31
CA THR A 37 7.34 18.33 7.82
C THR A 37 7.37 16.84 7.54
N THR A 38 8.52 16.31 7.10
CA THR A 38 8.73 14.90 6.78
C THR A 38 9.93 14.35 7.52
N LEU A 39 9.76 13.20 8.17
CA LEU A 39 10.82 12.51 8.88
C LEU A 39 10.88 11.05 8.44
N HIS A 40 12.06 10.62 8.03
CA HIS A 40 12.39 9.22 7.80
C HIS A 40 13.34 8.79 8.92
N VAL A 41 13.00 7.71 9.61
CA VAL A 41 13.79 7.16 10.72
C VAL A 41 14.09 5.71 10.42
N HIS A 42 15.35 5.32 10.57
CA HIS A 42 15.80 3.96 10.32
C HIS A 42 16.52 3.42 11.56
N PHE A 43 15.99 2.35 12.14
CA PHE A 43 16.46 1.72 13.37
C PHE A 43 17.18 0.39 13.07
N THR A 44 18.51 0.36 13.21
CA THR A 44 19.32 -0.87 13.02
C THR A 44 19.53 -1.65 14.32
N PHE A 45 19.68 -2.98 14.20
CA PHE A 45 20.09 -3.85 15.31
C PHE A 45 21.42 -3.36 15.87
N VAL A 46 21.44 -2.90 17.12
CA VAL A 46 22.50 -3.08 18.13
C VAL A 46 22.37 -1.98 19.20
N HIS A 47 21.97 -2.39 20.42
CA HIS A 47 22.04 -1.63 21.69
C HIS A 47 21.14 -0.39 21.87
N PHE A 48 19.87 -0.65 22.16
CA PHE A 48 18.78 0.35 22.19
C PHE A 48 18.47 1.02 23.53
N GLU A 49 19.08 0.64 24.65
CA GLU A 49 18.69 1.15 25.98
C GLU A 49 18.90 2.67 26.17
N ARG A 50 19.51 3.37 25.20
CA ARG A 50 19.92 4.78 25.34
C ARG A 50 19.26 5.77 24.39
N TRP A 51 18.37 5.33 23.48
CA TRP A 51 17.82 6.21 22.44
C TRP A 51 16.34 6.51 22.67
N THR A 52 16.04 7.78 22.94
CA THR A 52 14.67 8.31 22.97
C THR A 52 14.49 9.25 21.79
N CYS A 53 13.54 8.95 20.89
CA CYS A 53 13.21 9.87 19.78
C CYS A 53 12.32 11.04 20.23
N ASP A 54 12.18 11.25 21.54
CA ASP A 54 11.49 12.38 22.17
C ASP A 54 11.89 13.75 21.60
N VAL A 55 13.06 13.86 20.97
CA VAL A 55 13.50 15.03 20.22
C VAL A 55 12.49 15.49 19.17
N PHE A 56 11.80 14.55 18.50
CA PHE A 56 10.82 14.84 17.47
C PHE A 56 9.41 15.02 18.02
N ARG A 57 9.14 14.60 19.26
CA ARG A 57 7.85 14.77 19.94
C ARG A 57 7.37 16.23 19.93
N VAL A 58 8.29 17.18 19.89
CA VAL A 58 8.01 18.62 19.92
C VAL A 58 8.19 19.29 18.56
N ALA A 59 8.29 18.54 17.45
CA ALA A 59 8.36 19.10 16.11
C ALA A 59 6.95 19.50 15.62
N PRO A 60 6.55 20.78 15.65
CA PRO A 60 5.14 21.18 15.49
C PRO A 60 4.63 21.07 14.04
N ALA A 61 5.55 21.12 13.06
CA ALA A 61 5.23 21.03 11.64
C ALA A 61 5.21 19.58 11.11
N LEU A 62 5.60 18.58 11.91
CA LEU A 62 5.76 17.22 11.42
C LEU A 62 4.40 16.62 11.01
N ARG A 63 4.29 16.16 9.76
CA ARG A 63 3.06 15.58 9.20
C ARG A 63 3.29 14.19 8.61
N LYS A 64 4.48 13.93 8.09
CA LYS A 64 4.82 12.68 7.43
C LYS A 64 5.93 11.96 8.18
N LEU A 65 5.71 10.68 8.48
CA LEU A 65 6.66 9.84 9.19
C LEU A 65 6.84 8.52 8.45
N THR A 66 8.08 8.15 8.18
CA THR A 66 8.45 6.82 7.73
C THR A 66 9.38 6.20 8.74
N ILE A 67 9.08 4.98 9.17
CA ILE A 67 9.94 4.18 10.04
C ILE A 67 10.36 2.95 9.27
N THR A 68 11.67 2.65 9.27
CA THR A 68 12.25 1.43 8.72
C THR A 68 13.08 0.69 9.77
N GLY A 69 13.20 -0.64 9.65
CA GLY A 69 13.94 -1.48 10.59
C GLY A 69 13.11 -1.91 11.80
N ILE A 70 13.66 -1.84 13.02
CA ILE A 70 12.98 -2.34 14.25
C ILE A 70 12.06 -1.29 14.88
N HIS A 71 10.83 -1.68 15.23
CA HIS A 71 9.82 -0.78 15.81
C HIS A 71 9.62 -0.92 17.33
N ASP A 72 10.41 -1.74 18.03
CA ASP A 72 10.21 -2.03 19.46
C ASP A 72 10.40 -0.85 20.40
N ILE A 73 11.22 0.11 20.00
CA ILE A 73 11.45 1.35 20.76
C ILE A 73 10.45 2.47 20.43
N VAL A 74 9.51 2.21 19.52
CA VAL A 74 8.50 3.17 19.10
C VAL A 74 7.30 3.07 20.04
N GLY A 75 7.16 4.08 20.90
CA GLY A 75 6.09 4.23 21.87
C GLY A 75 5.19 5.45 21.61
N ASP A 76 4.22 5.62 22.49
CA ASP A 76 3.22 6.71 22.48
C ASP A 76 3.84 8.11 22.58
N ARG A 77 5.04 8.23 23.17
CA ARG A 77 5.75 9.51 23.38
C ARG A 77 6.85 9.80 22.37
N THR A 78 7.15 8.86 21.50
CA THR A 78 8.29 8.92 20.57
C THR A 78 8.11 10.01 19.51
N PHE A 79 6.88 10.20 19.04
CA PHE A 79 6.55 11.15 17.97
C PHE A 79 5.28 11.94 18.30
N PRO A 80 5.03 13.08 17.65
CA PRO A 80 3.80 13.83 17.81
C PRO A 80 2.69 13.15 16.99
N TRP A 81 2.26 11.96 17.39
CA TRP A 81 1.37 11.10 16.61
C TRP A 81 0.07 11.78 16.17
N ALA A 82 -0.50 12.62 17.03
CA ALA A 82 -1.76 13.31 16.76
C ALA A 82 -1.72 14.26 15.56
N GLN A 83 -0.55 14.72 15.10
CA GLN A 83 -0.43 15.60 13.93
C GLN A 83 0.04 14.88 12.66
N ILE A 84 0.39 13.60 12.76
CA ILE A 84 0.81 12.81 11.61
C ILE A 84 -0.40 12.54 10.70
N THR A 85 -0.29 12.98 9.45
CA THR A 85 -1.29 12.74 8.39
C THR A 85 -0.83 11.69 7.38
N GLY A 86 0.48 11.44 7.28
CA GLY A 86 1.06 10.38 6.46
C GLY A 86 2.00 9.50 7.28
N TYR A 87 1.75 8.20 7.31
CA TYR A 87 2.62 7.24 7.99
C TYR A 87 3.04 6.12 7.04
N ALA A 88 4.29 5.68 7.11
CA ALA A 88 4.76 4.49 6.44
C ALA A 88 5.64 3.65 7.38
N SER A 89 5.34 2.37 7.48
CA SER A 89 6.18 1.35 8.10
C SER A 89 6.79 0.53 6.98
N LYS A 90 8.11 0.43 6.93
CA LYS A 90 8.80 -0.36 5.91
C LYS A 90 9.78 -1.35 6.51
N ASP A 91 9.88 -2.51 5.89
CA ASP A 91 10.94 -3.45 6.21
C ASP A 91 12.30 -2.95 5.73
N ASP A 92 13.36 -3.48 6.34
CA ASP A 92 14.74 -3.22 5.95
C ASP A 92 15.23 -4.31 5.00
N GLU A 93 15.45 -3.96 3.73
CA GLU A 93 15.96 -4.87 2.69
C GLU A 93 17.31 -5.50 3.07
N GLU A 94 18.12 -4.86 3.94
CA GLU A 94 19.42 -5.38 4.37
C GLU A 94 19.31 -6.45 5.49
N LEU A 95 18.17 -6.55 6.15
CA LEU A 95 17.91 -7.47 7.27
C LEU A 95 16.91 -8.58 6.94
N GLN A 96 16.62 -8.79 5.64
CA GLN A 96 15.70 -9.80 5.14
C GLN A 96 15.94 -11.15 5.84
N GLY A 97 14.92 -11.59 6.57
CA GLY A 97 14.86 -12.92 7.20
C GLY A 97 15.07 -12.97 8.71
N TRP A 98 15.54 -11.91 9.40
CA TRP A 98 15.74 -12.02 10.86
C TRP A 98 14.82 -11.16 11.73
N ASN A 99 14.43 -9.92 11.36
CA ASN A 99 13.63 -9.09 12.29
C ASN A 99 13.04 -7.80 11.67
N GLY A 100 12.18 -7.87 10.67
CA GLY A 100 11.35 -6.69 10.38
C GLY A 100 10.14 -6.60 11.31
N PRO A 101 9.29 -5.57 11.18
CA PRO A 101 8.20 -5.33 12.11
C PRO A 101 7.19 -6.48 12.04
N ASP A 102 7.07 -7.25 13.13
CA ASP A 102 5.90 -8.09 13.35
C ASP A 102 4.64 -7.21 13.33
N ASN A 103 3.57 -7.69 12.72
CA ASN A 103 2.28 -7.02 12.65
C ASN A 103 1.77 -6.58 14.05
N SER A 104 2.20 -7.24 15.13
CA SER A 104 1.88 -6.84 16.51
C SER A 104 2.36 -5.44 16.89
N VAL A 105 3.42 -4.92 16.26
CA VAL A 105 3.89 -3.54 16.40
C VAL A 105 2.78 -2.54 16.07
N TYR A 106 1.94 -2.87 15.07
CA TYR A 106 0.90 -1.97 14.60
C TYR A 106 -0.17 -1.72 15.66
N PHE A 107 -0.36 -2.62 16.64
CA PHE A 107 -1.21 -2.37 17.80
C PHE A 107 -0.71 -1.24 18.70
N ARG A 108 0.62 -1.01 18.75
CA ARG A 108 1.18 0.08 19.54
C ARG A 108 1.10 1.41 18.79
N ILE A 109 1.28 1.37 17.46
CA ILE A 109 1.44 2.57 16.64
C ILE A 109 0.11 3.10 16.12
N LEU A 110 -0.70 2.27 15.48
CA LEU A 110 -1.91 2.71 14.77
C LEU A 110 -2.94 3.44 15.67
N PRO A 111 -3.17 3.07 16.94
CA PRO A 111 -4.09 3.82 17.81
C PRO A 111 -3.72 5.30 18.00
N ASN A 112 -2.44 5.62 17.84
CA ASN A 112 -1.95 6.99 18.01
C ASN A 112 -2.15 7.85 16.75
N LEU A 113 -2.37 7.24 15.58
CA LEU A 113 -2.50 7.88 14.27
C LEU A 113 -3.92 8.42 13.99
N LYS A 114 -4.50 9.16 14.94
CA LYS A 114 -5.90 9.62 14.87
C LYS A 114 -6.22 10.53 13.67
N ASN A 115 -5.22 11.19 13.11
CA ASN A 115 -5.35 12.11 11.99
C ASN A 115 -4.68 11.61 10.71
N ALA A 116 -4.24 10.34 10.66
CA ALA A 116 -3.65 9.78 9.46
C ALA A 116 -4.68 9.67 8.34
N GLU A 117 -4.32 10.21 7.18
CA GLU A 117 -5.09 10.18 5.95
C GLU A 117 -4.49 9.18 4.95
N THR A 118 -3.18 8.93 5.07
CA THR A 118 -2.45 7.95 4.28
C THR A 118 -1.57 7.09 5.18
N VAL A 119 -1.68 5.77 5.05
CA VAL A 119 -0.89 4.79 5.80
C VAL A 119 -0.33 3.76 4.83
N GLY A 120 0.97 3.48 4.91
CA GLY A 120 1.64 2.37 4.25
C GLY A 120 2.20 1.40 5.30
N LEU A 121 1.96 0.10 5.15
CA LEU A 121 2.42 -0.91 6.09
C LEU A 121 3.03 -2.09 5.33
N ASP A 122 4.24 -2.46 5.70
CA ASP A 122 4.83 -3.72 5.28
C ASP A 122 4.35 -4.82 6.24
N CYS A 123 3.56 -5.74 5.70
CA CYS A 123 2.94 -6.86 6.38
C CYS A 123 3.91 -8.04 6.37
N MET A 124 4.34 -8.46 7.56
CA MET A 124 5.21 -9.62 7.72
C MET A 124 4.65 -10.61 8.74
N LEU A 125 4.81 -11.90 8.44
CA LEU A 125 4.65 -12.96 9.42
C LEU A 125 6.06 -13.42 9.79
N LEU A 126 6.40 -13.42 11.07
CA LEU A 126 7.52 -14.23 11.52
C LEU A 126 7.06 -15.70 11.50
N GLU A 127 7.68 -16.51 10.63
CA GLU A 127 7.37 -17.94 10.44
C GLU A 127 7.42 -18.77 11.74
N ASP A 128 8.06 -18.26 12.79
CA ASP A 128 8.30 -18.98 14.06
C ASP A 128 7.66 -18.37 15.32
N LEU A 129 6.84 -17.31 15.21
CA LEU A 129 6.17 -16.75 16.38
C LEU A 129 4.76 -17.32 16.58
N LEU A 130 4.48 -17.68 17.84
CA LEU A 130 3.18 -18.08 18.39
C LEU A 130 2.04 -17.23 17.80
N PRO A 131 0.82 -17.80 17.65
CA PRO A 131 -0.33 -17.06 17.12
C PRO A 131 -0.44 -15.72 17.85
N MET A 132 -0.24 -14.63 17.10
CA MET A 132 -0.37 -13.28 17.63
C MET A 132 -1.70 -13.18 18.36
N THR A 133 -1.67 -12.68 19.59
CA THR A 133 -2.91 -12.48 20.34
C THR A 133 -3.71 -11.40 19.61
N PRO A 134 -4.95 -11.69 19.14
CA PRO A 134 -5.77 -10.68 18.50
C PRO A 134 -5.96 -9.49 19.45
N PRO A 135 -6.09 -8.27 18.92
CA PRO A 135 -6.28 -7.12 19.77
C PRO A 135 -7.60 -7.31 20.54
N THR A 136 -7.61 -6.86 21.79
CA THR A 136 -8.82 -6.88 22.62
C THR A 136 -9.93 -5.98 22.05
N GLN A 137 -9.59 -5.04 21.17
CA GLN A 137 -10.52 -4.13 20.50
C GLN A 137 -10.08 -3.87 19.06
N LEU A 138 -11.05 -3.76 18.16
CA LEU A 138 -10.81 -3.34 16.77
C LEU A 138 -10.28 -1.91 16.73
N LEU A 139 -9.30 -1.68 15.85
CA LEU A 139 -8.65 -0.39 15.65
C LEU A 139 -9.40 0.42 14.59
N THR A 140 -9.92 1.57 15.00
CA THR A 140 -10.61 2.48 14.07
C THR A 140 -9.69 3.58 13.60
N LEU A 141 -9.48 3.70 12.29
CA LEU A 141 -8.77 4.82 11.66
C LEU A 141 -9.77 5.68 10.89
N SER A 142 -10.50 6.54 11.62
CA SER A 142 -11.66 7.27 11.11
C SER A 142 -11.38 8.25 9.97
N ARG A 143 -10.13 8.66 9.77
CA ARG A 143 -9.72 9.63 8.75
C ARG A 143 -8.91 9.03 7.61
N LEU A 144 -8.67 7.72 7.63
CA LEU A 144 -7.83 7.07 6.65
C LEU A 144 -8.54 7.00 5.30
N HIS A 145 -7.95 7.62 4.27
CA HIS A 145 -8.46 7.60 2.90
C HIS A 145 -7.67 6.64 2.02
N THR A 146 -6.37 6.49 2.28
CA THR A 146 -5.46 5.64 1.51
C THR A 146 -4.72 4.68 2.41
N LEU A 147 -4.81 3.40 2.12
CA LEU A 147 -4.07 2.34 2.79
C LEU A 147 -3.25 1.60 1.74
N THR A 148 -1.94 1.57 1.91
CA THR A 148 -1.03 0.72 1.13
C THR A 148 -0.58 -0.43 2.03
N LEU A 149 -0.78 -1.66 1.58
CA LEU A 149 -0.28 -2.84 2.27
C LEU A 149 0.74 -3.51 1.37
N HIS A 150 1.98 -3.61 1.86
CA HIS A 150 3.05 -4.33 1.19
C HIS A 150 3.18 -5.73 1.77
N VAL A 151 3.26 -6.77 0.96
CA VAL A 151 3.43 -8.16 1.45
C VAL A 151 4.87 -8.58 1.24
N ALA A 152 5.63 -8.75 2.33
CA ALA A 152 7.07 -8.91 2.25
C ALA A 152 7.53 -10.38 2.16
N HIS A 153 6.71 -11.34 2.57
CA HIS A 153 7.08 -12.76 2.60
C HIS A 153 6.04 -13.65 1.92
N VAL A 154 6.48 -14.22 0.80
CA VAL A 154 5.90 -15.43 0.22
C VAL A 154 6.71 -16.59 0.80
N ASN A 155 6.06 -17.60 1.38
CA ASN A 155 6.79 -18.74 1.93
C ASN A 155 7.57 -19.49 0.82
N SER A 156 8.42 -20.45 1.19
CA SER A 156 9.21 -21.24 0.24
C SER A 156 8.37 -22.02 -0.80
N GLU A 157 7.06 -22.12 -0.60
CA GLU A 157 6.09 -22.78 -1.49
C GLU A 157 5.29 -21.80 -2.36
N GLY A 158 5.50 -20.49 -2.25
CA GLY A 158 4.78 -19.51 -3.07
C GLY A 158 3.47 -19.01 -2.48
N GLU A 159 3.15 -19.34 -1.21
CA GLU A 159 1.90 -18.96 -0.54
C GLU A 159 2.09 -17.73 0.37
N GLU A 160 1.10 -16.83 0.32
CA GLU A 160 0.93 -15.76 1.30
C GLU A 160 0.38 -16.37 2.59
N VAL A 161 1.15 -16.31 3.67
CA VAL A 161 0.65 -16.75 4.97
C VAL A 161 -0.12 -15.60 5.61
N GLY A 162 -1.44 -15.50 5.39
CA GLY A 162 -2.43 -14.85 6.28
C GLY A 162 -2.20 -13.43 6.85
N THR A 163 -1.17 -12.68 6.42
CA THR A 163 -0.73 -11.43 7.06
C THR A 163 -1.67 -10.27 6.80
N VAL A 164 -2.19 -10.15 5.58
CA VAL A 164 -3.05 -9.05 5.14
C VAL A 164 -4.45 -9.18 5.73
N ASP A 165 -5.05 -10.36 5.66
CA ASP A 165 -6.40 -10.60 6.17
C ASP A 165 -6.48 -10.41 7.67
N GLN A 166 -5.48 -10.92 8.39
CA GLN A 166 -5.39 -10.77 9.83
C GLN A 166 -5.31 -9.30 10.24
N LEU A 167 -4.49 -8.49 9.55
CA LEU A 167 -4.39 -7.05 9.81
C LEU A 167 -5.71 -6.33 9.50
N LEU A 168 -6.37 -6.69 8.40
CA LEU A 168 -7.64 -6.08 7.99
C LEU A 168 -8.81 -6.46 8.91
N ASP A 169 -8.79 -7.65 9.49
CA ASP A 169 -9.74 -8.07 10.54
C ASP A 169 -9.66 -7.20 11.78
N TRP A 170 -8.52 -6.54 12.01
CA TRP A 170 -8.34 -5.65 13.14
C TRP A 170 -8.74 -4.21 12.84
N LEU A 171 -8.94 -3.84 11.57
CA LEU A 171 -9.11 -2.45 11.16
C LEU A 171 -10.56 -2.10 10.78
N ILE A 172 -11.06 -1.01 11.36
CA ILE A 172 -12.31 -0.36 10.94
C ILE A 172 -11.94 0.93 10.21
N LEU A 173 -12.15 0.94 8.88
CA LEU A 173 -11.70 2.02 7.98
C LEU A 173 -12.89 2.67 7.26
N PRO A 174 -13.72 3.47 7.95
CA PRO A 174 -15.01 3.94 7.43
C PRO A 174 -14.90 4.92 6.25
N LEU A 175 -13.74 5.53 6.05
CA LEU A 175 -13.50 6.52 4.98
C LEU A 175 -12.47 6.04 3.94
N LEU A 176 -12.13 4.74 3.92
CA LEU A 176 -11.14 4.23 2.97
C LEU A 176 -11.65 4.34 1.53
N ARG A 177 -10.89 5.02 0.68
CA ARG A 177 -11.23 5.24 -0.75
C ARG A 177 -10.23 4.61 -1.71
N THR A 178 -9.01 4.42 -1.25
CA THR A 178 -7.87 4.00 -2.08
C THR A 178 -7.05 2.93 -1.37
N PRO A 179 -7.51 1.67 -1.36
CA PRO A 179 -6.65 0.54 -1.05
C PRO A 179 -5.60 0.33 -2.16
N LYS A 180 -4.36 0.07 -1.75
CA LYS A 180 -3.24 -0.24 -2.63
C LYS A 180 -2.57 -1.53 -2.18
N LEU A 181 -2.50 -2.48 -3.10
CA LEU A 181 -1.91 -3.80 -2.91
C LEU A 181 -0.89 -4.00 -4.05
N PRO A 182 0.34 -3.49 -3.89
CA PRO A 182 1.34 -3.46 -4.96
C PRO A 182 2.00 -4.82 -5.24
N GLU A 183 2.05 -5.71 -4.26
CA GLU A 183 2.51 -7.10 -4.37
C GLU A 183 1.35 -8.06 -4.65
N GLY A 184 0.11 -7.56 -4.58
CA GLY A 184 -1.10 -8.29 -4.89
C GLY A 184 -1.77 -8.87 -3.66
N VAL A 185 -2.69 -9.80 -3.91
CA VAL A 185 -3.24 -10.74 -2.92
C VAL A 185 -3.34 -12.07 -3.66
N HIS A 186 -2.76 -13.12 -3.10
CA HIS A 186 -2.72 -14.44 -3.71
C HIS A 186 -4.06 -15.19 -3.60
N ASP A 187 -4.85 -14.92 -2.55
CA ASP A 187 -6.21 -15.43 -2.41
C ASP A 187 -7.28 -14.45 -2.90
N ILE A 188 -8.05 -14.88 -3.90
CA ILE A 188 -9.17 -14.11 -4.44
C ILE A 188 -10.31 -13.95 -3.43
N HIS A 189 -10.50 -14.90 -2.51
CA HIS A 189 -11.57 -14.83 -1.53
C HIS A 189 -11.28 -13.73 -0.51
N SER A 190 -10.07 -13.70 0.01
CA SER A 190 -9.51 -12.60 0.81
C SER A 190 -9.65 -11.23 0.14
N LEU A 191 -9.26 -11.13 -1.14
CA LEU A 191 -9.39 -9.88 -1.89
C LEU A 191 -10.87 -9.46 -2.05
N ALA A 192 -11.77 -10.39 -2.35
CA ALA A 192 -13.19 -10.09 -2.49
C ALA A 192 -13.80 -9.63 -1.14
N GLN A 193 -13.48 -10.31 -0.05
CA GLN A 193 -13.91 -9.91 1.30
C GLN A 193 -13.38 -8.52 1.68
N LEU A 194 -12.13 -8.23 1.36
CA LEU A 194 -11.51 -6.92 1.55
C LEU A 194 -12.30 -5.85 0.79
N LEU A 195 -12.57 -6.05 -0.50
CA LEU A 195 -13.30 -5.09 -1.32
C LEU A 195 -14.74 -4.89 -0.84
N ASP A 196 -15.41 -5.96 -0.40
CA ASP A 196 -16.76 -5.89 0.14
C ASP A 196 -16.83 -5.02 1.41
N ARG A 197 -15.78 -4.97 2.23
CA ARG A 197 -15.72 -4.06 3.39
C ARG A 197 -15.71 -2.59 3.01
N PHE A 198 -15.30 -2.24 1.79
CA PHE A 198 -15.12 -0.86 1.32
C PHE A 198 -16.04 -0.48 0.16
N LEU A 199 -17.02 -1.35 -0.15
CA LEU A 199 -18.02 -1.25 -1.21
C LEU A 199 -18.56 0.17 -1.47
N CYS A 200 -18.92 0.90 -0.41
CA CYS A 200 -19.62 2.18 -0.51
C CYS A 200 -18.68 3.39 -0.69
N SER A 201 -17.38 3.24 -0.45
CA SER A 201 -16.42 4.36 -0.44
C SER A 201 -15.26 4.18 -1.42
N LEU A 202 -15.13 3.01 -2.04
CA LEU A 202 -14.05 2.68 -2.96
C LEU A 202 -14.09 3.55 -4.22
N GLN A 203 -13.03 4.34 -4.46
CA GLN A 203 -12.89 5.22 -5.62
C GLN A 203 -11.72 4.82 -6.52
N GLU A 204 -10.63 4.36 -5.93
CA GLU A 204 -9.44 3.95 -6.66
C GLU A 204 -9.00 2.57 -6.17
N LEU A 205 -8.64 1.69 -7.11
CA LEU A 205 -8.14 0.36 -6.81
C LEU A 205 -6.79 0.16 -7.50
N HIS A 206 -5.78 -0.19 -6.71
CA HIS A 206 -4.45 -0.56 -7.20
C HIS A 206 -4.17 -2.02 -6.86
N LEU A 207 -4.17 -2.88 -7.88
CA LEU A 207 -3.90 -4.32 -7.81
C LEU A 207 -2.72 -4.65 -8.72
N VAL A 208 -1.51 -4.53 -8.19
CA VAL A 208 -0.28 -4.84 -8.93
C VAL A 208 0.22 -6.20 -8.41
N ASN A 209 0.82 -7.04 -9.26
CA ASN A 209 1.28 -8.39 -8.86
C ASN A 209 0.21 -9.36 -8.32
N ALA A 210 -1.08 -9.11 -8.56
CA ALA A 210 -2.12 -10.08 -8.20
C ALA A 210 -2.14 -11.29 -9.18
N PRO A 211 -1.98 -12.55 -8.70
CA PRO A 211 -2.01 -13.75 -9.54
C PRO A 211 -3.45 -14.19 -9.89
N LEU A 212 -4.23 -13.31 -10.54
CA LEU A 212 -5.62 -13.60 -10.93
C LEU A 212 -5.68 -14.36 -12.26
N CYS A 213 -6.42 -15.48 -12.29
CA CYS A 213 -6.82 -16.14 -13.53
C CYS A 213 -8.09 -15.52 -14.16
N ASP A 214 -8.42 -15.91 -15.39
CA ASP A 214 -9.57 -15.36 -16.14
C ASP A 214 -10.90 -15.48 -15.39
N ASP A 215 -11.17 -16.63 -14.79
CA ASP A 215 -12.41 -16.89 -14.04
C ASP A 215 -12.49 -16.05 -12.74
N GLN A 216 -11.34 -15.88 -12.08
CA GLN A 216 -11.22 -15.04 -10.87
C GLN A 216 -11.41 -13.56 -11.21
N PHE A 217 -10.91 -13.11 -12.37
CA PHE A 217 -11.14 -11.77 -12.86
C PHE A 217 -12.64 -11.51 -13.06
N GLY A 218 -13.34 -12.39 -13.77
CA GLY A 218 -14.79 -12.26 -13.99
C GLY A 218 -15.57 -12.19 -12.67
N THR A 219 -15.19 -13.03 -11.71
CA THR A 219 -15.82 -13.07 -10.38
C THR A 219 -15.60 -11.77 -9.61
N LEU A 220 -14.37 -11.25 -9.60
CA LEU A 220 -14.00 -10.03 -8.87
C LEU A 220 -14.68 -8.78 -9.45
N PHE A 221 -14.58 -8.61 -10.77
CA PHE A 221 -15.04 -7.41 -11.47
C PHE A 221 -16.52 -7.42 -11.85
N GLY A 222 -17.16 -8.59 -11.78
CA GLY A 222 -18.62 -8.73 -11.81
C GLY A 222 -19.30 -8.46 -10.46
N GLY A 223 -18.53 -8.35 -9.37
CA GLY A 223 -19.05 -8.08 -8.03
C GLY A 223 -19.57 -6.65 -7.85
N ASN A 224 -20.43 -6.46 -6.84
CA ASN A 224 -20.97 -5.13 -6.50
C ASN A 224 -19.88 -4.16 -6.03
N ALA A 225 -18.81 -4.65 -5.39
CA ALA A 225 -17.74 -3.84 -4.82
C ALA A 225 -17.01 -2.98 -5.84
N LEU A 226 -16.96 -3.45 -7.09
CA LEU A 226 -16.25 -2.77 -8.17
C LEU A 226 -17.18 -1.97 -9.08
N ARG A 227 -18.39 -1.62 -8.60
CA ARG A 227 -19.29 -0.70 -9.32
C ARG A 227 -18.97 0.78 -9.13
N GLY A 228 -18.43 1.16 -7.98
CA GLY A 228 -18.06 2.54 -7.62
C GLY A 228 -16.70 3.08 -8.10
N PRO A 229 -15.64 2.27 -8.27
CA PRO A 229 -14.31 2.79 -8.59
C PRO A 229 -14.24 3.54 -9.92
N HIS A 230 -13.60 4.71 -9.89
CA HIS A 230 -13.32 5.54 -11.06
C HIS A 230 -11.93 5.29 -11.64
N LYS A 231 -11.02 4.70 -10.85
CA LYS A 231 -9.66 4.43 -11.28
C LYS A 231 -9.23 3.01 -10.93
N LEU A 232 -8.65 2.34 -11.92
CA LEU A 232 -8.04 1.02 -11.78
C LEU A 232 -6.60 1.08 -12.27
N ASP A 233 -5.67 0.68 -11.42
CA ASP A 233 -4.28 0.38 -11.76
C ASP A 233 -4.06 -1.11 -11.53
N PHE A 234 -3.85 -1.87 -12.61
CA PHE A 234 -3.86 -3.31 -12.57
C PHE A 234 -2.75 -3.93 -13.41
N GLY A 235 -2.13 -4.98 -12.87
CA GLY A 235 -1.33 -5.91 -13.65
C GLY A 235 0.06 -6.23 -13.08
N LEU A 236 0.79 -7.05 -13.86
CA LEU A 236 2.09 -7.68 -13.61
C LEU A 236 2.17 -8.54 -12.35
N PHE A 237 1.90 -9.85 -12.44
CA PHE A 237 2.67 -10.94 -11.79
C PHE A 237 3.10 -11.91 -12.90
N ARG A 238 4.34 -12.44 -12.82
CA ARG A 238 4.84 -13.53 -13.66
C ARG A 238 5.66 -14.53 -12.84
N SER A 239 5.09 -15.73 -12.67
CA SER A 239 5.80 -17.01 -12.52
C SER A 239 5.51 -17.88 -13.75
N GLY A 240 6.55 -18.42 -14.38
CA GLY A 240 6.50 -19.44 -15.45
C GLY A 240 5.81 -19.05 -16.77
N SER A 241 4.50 -18.82 -16.77
CA SER A 241 3.65 -18.62 -17.95
C SER A 241 2.33 -17.86 -17.71
N SER A 242 1.95 -17.61 -16.46
CA SER A 242 0.69 -16.92 -16.14
C SER A 242 0.87 -15.40 -16.16
N CYS A 243 -0.15 -14.67 -16.64
CA CYS A 243 -0.20 -13.22 -16.62
C CYS A 243 -1.57 -12.74 -16.15
N SER A 244 -1.56 -11.78 -15.23
CA SER A 244 -2.74 -11.05 -14.75
C SER A 244 -3.59 -10.36 -15.83
N VAL A 245 -3.04 -10.03 -17.02
CA VAL A 245 -3.77 -9.30 -18.06
C VAL A 245 -3.58 -9.95 -19.44
N ASN A 246 -4.65 -10.50 -20.00
CA ASN A 246 -4.69 -11.08 -21.34
C ASN A 246 -5.89 -10.54 -22.15
N ASP A 247 -6.10 -11.09 -23.35
CA ASP A 247 -7.22 -10.71 -24.21
C ASP A 247 -8.60 -10.91 -23.56
N ASN A 248 -8.80 -11.98 -22.79
CA ASN A 248 -10.09 -12.27 -22.14
C ASN A 248 -10.42 -11.25 -21.07
N VAL A 249 -9.43 -10.92 -20.23
CA VAL A 249 -9.52 -9.86 -19.23
C VAL A 249 -9.89 -8.53 -19.89
N LEU A 250 -9.20 -8.11 -20.95
CA LEU A 250 -9.53 -6.87 -21.65
C LEU A 250 -10.91 -6.90 -22.30
N ARG A 251 -11.32 -8.04 -22.90
CA ARG A 251 -12.67 -8.20 -23.47
C ARG A 251 -13.75 -8.00 -22.41
N SER A 252 -13.55 -8.51 -21.20
CA SER A 252 -14.51 -8.34 -20.11
C SER A 252 -14.65 -6.89 -19.62
N LEU A 253 -13.67 -6.03 -19.92
CA LEU A 253 -13.73 -4.60 -19.65
C LEU A 253 -14.45 -3.82 -20.75
N ARG A 254 -14.97 -4.44 -21.80
CA ARG A 254 -15.69 -3.71 -22.86
C ARG A 254 -17.05 -3.22 -22.38
N VAL A 255 -17.55 -2.19 -23.05
CA VAL A 255 -18.96 -1.77 -22.91
C VAL A 255 -19.73 -2.34 -24.10
N VAL A 256 -20.56 -3.35 -23.83
CA VAL A 256 -21.45 -3.96 -24.82
C VAL A 256 -22.89 -3.62 -24.44
N PRO A 257 -23.69 -3.02 -25.34
CA PRO A 257 -25.09 -2.71 -25.05
C PRO A 257 -25.89 -3.96 -24.70
N GLY A 258 -26.60 -3.94 -23.57
CA GLY A 258 -27.45 -5.05 -23.12
C GLY A 258 -26.72 -6.11 -22.27
N GLU A 259 -25.41 -5.99 -22.08
CA GLU A 259 -24.63 -6.83 -21.18
C GLU A 259 -24.33 -6.09 -19.86
N ASP A 260 -24.06 -6.85 -18.78
CA ASP A 260 -23.62 -6.23 -17.52
C ASP A 260 -22.21 -5.67 -17.70
N VAL A 261 -22.02 -4.42 -17.27
CA VAL A 261 -20.77 -3.70 -17.50
C VAL A 261 -19.92 -3.76 -16.25
N HIS A 262 -18.77 -4.43 -16.34
CA HIS A 262 -17.76 -4.39 -15.28
C HIS A 262 -17.20 -2.98 -15.13
N LEU A 263 -17.01 -2.51 -13.90
CA LEU A 263 -16.50 -1.17 -13.57
C LEU A 263 -17.21 -0.05 -14.37
N PRO A 264 -18.53 0.14 -14.19
CA PRO A 264 -19.30 1.12 -14.94
C PRO A 264 -18.85 2.56 -14.68
N GLN A 265 -18.20 2.86 -13.55
CA GLN A 265 -17.76 4.21 -13.21
C GLN A 265 -16.30 4.52 -13.62
N LEU A 266 -15.63 3.60 -14.32
CA LEU A 266 -14.20 3.72 -14.65
C LEU A 266 -13.90 4.87 -15.63
N GLU A 267 -13.12 5.84 -15.16
CA GLU A 267 -12.64 6.98 -15.94
C GLU A 267 -11.13 6.92 -16.23
N SER A 268 -10.36 6.20 -15.40
CA SER A 268 -8.91 6.06 -15.55
C SER A 268 -8.49 4.59 -15.45
N LEU A 269 -7.82 4.09 -16.49
CA LEU A 269 -7.26 2.75 -16.52
C LEU A 269 -5.73 2.80 -16.71
N ALA A 270 -4.99 2.21 -15.78
CA ALA A 270 -3.57 1.95 -15.92
C ALA A 270 -3.35 0.44 -16.00
N LEU A 271 -2.69 -0.02 -17.06
CA LEU A 271 -2.30 -1.42 -17.23
C LEU A 271 -0.78 -1.56 -17.06
N ARG A 272 -0.37 -2.38 -16.10
CA ARG A 272 1.03 -2.75 -15.84
C ARG A 272 1.32 -4.08 -16.50
N SER A 273 2.35 -4.14 -17.34
CA SER A 273 2.39 -5.16 -18.38
C SER A 273 3.66 -5.99 -18.47
N SER A 274 3.44 -7.26 -18.80
CA SER A 274 4.27 -8.03 -19.73
C SER A 274 3.34 -8.48 -20.87
N LYS A 275 3.27 -7.72 -21.96
CA LYS A 275 2.19 -7.78 -22.98
C LYS A 275 1.83 -9.22 -23.39
N GLN A 276 0.58 -9.62 -23.16
CA GLN A 276 -0.01 -10.88 -23.66
C GLN A 276 -1.37 -10.67 -24.36
N TRP A 277 -1.77 -9.41 -24.57
CA TRP A 277 -2.96 -9.06 -25.33
C TRP A 277 -2.60 -8.59 -26.74
N SER A 278 -3.56 -8.73 -27.64
CA SER A 278 -3.50 -8.20 -28.99
C SER A 278 -3.85 -6.71 -29.02
N ASP A 279 -3.21 -5.97 -29.93
CA ASP A 279 -3.44 -4.53 -30.07
C ASP A 279 -4.88 -4.25 -30.53
N SER A 280 -5.47 -5.14 -31.32
CA SER A 280 -6.87 -5.06 -31.72
C SER A 280 -7.81 -5.12 -30.52
N VAL A 281 -7.58 -6.07 -29.60
CA VAL A 281 -8.42 -6.20 -28.40
C VAL A 281 -8.29 -5.00 -27.48
N LEU A 282 -7.08 -4.46 -27.33
CA LEU A 282 -6.84 -3.25 -26.55
C LEU A 282 -7.57 -2.04 -27.12
N VAL A 283 -7.40 -1.78 -28.43
CA VAL A 283 -8.03 -0.65 -29.12
C VAL A 283 -9.55 -0.75 -29.04
N GLU A 284 -10.11 -1.94 -29.25
CA GLU A 284 -11.55 -2.17 -29.16
C GLU A 284 -12.07 -1.91 -27.74
N THR A 285 -11.35 -2.36 -26.72
CA THR A 285 -11.70 -2.14 -25.31
C THR A 285 -11.72 -0.66 -24.94
N ILE A 286 -10.65 0.07 -25.27
CA ILE A 286 -10.54 1.51 -25.01
C ILE A 286 -11.63 2.28 -25.78
N THR A 287 -11.84 1.94 -27.05
CA THR A 287 -12.82 2.62 -27.91
C THR A 287 -14.24 2.43 -27.38
N SER A 288 -14.59 1.22 -26.95
CA SER A 288 -15.91 0.93 -26.37
C SER A 288 -16.20 1.80 -25.12
N ARG A 289 -15.22 1.95 -24.22
CA ARG A 289 -15.34 2.80 -23.02
C ARG A 289 -15.22 4.30 -23.29
N ARG A 290 -14.67 4.71 -24.43
CA ARG A 290 -14.54 6.13 -24.79
C ARG A 290 -15.77 6.67 -25.49
N ASN A 291 -16.51 5.80 -26.17
CA ASN A 291 -17.66 6.11 -27.03
C ASN A 291 -19.01 5.71 -26.40
N VAL A 292 -19.14 5.81 -25.07
CA VAL A 292 -20.35 5.40 -24.33
C VAL A 292 -21.61 6.17 -24.73
N GLY A 293 -21.44 7.41 -25.23
CA GLY A 293 -22.54 8.31 -25.60
C GLY A 293 -23.48 7.81 -26.70
N THR A 294 -23.14 6.71 -27.40
CA THR A 294 -23.99 6.11 -28.43
C THR A 294 -24.89 4.97 -27.92
N ALA A 295 -24.73 4.51 -26.67
CA ALA A 295 -25.28 3.22 -26.23
C ALA A 295 -26.43 3.30 -25.21
N GLY A 296 -26.78 4.49 -24.68
CA GLY A 296 -27.84 4.61 -23.66
C GLY A 296 -27.54 3.89 -22.33
N VAL A 297 -26.29 3.50 -22.09
CA VAL A 297 -25.83 2.79 -20.90
C VAL A 297 -25.28 3.80 -19.89
N ASN A 298 -25.66 3.67 -18.61
CA ASN A 298 -25.18 4.53 -17.52
C ASN A 298 -23.75 4.13 -17.10
N VAL A 299 -22.77 4.49 -17.94
CA VAL A 299 -21.35 4.16 -17.78
C VAL A 299 -20.51 5.42 -17.98
N SER A 300 -19.50 5.60 -17.14
CA SER A 300 -18.56 6.71 -17.25
C SER A 300 -17.63 6.53 -18.45
N ARG A 301 -17.25 7.66 -19.03
CA ARG A 301 -16.31 7.69 -20.15
C ARG A 301 -14.89 7.45 -19.65
N LEU A 302 -14.16 6.54 -20.28
CA LEU A 302 -12.72 6.42 -20.06
C LEU A 302 -12.00 7.66 -20.59
N ASN A 303 -11.51 8.49 -19.66
CA ASN A 303 -10.83 9.75 -19.91
C ASN A 303 -9.31 9.58 -19.98
N GLN A 304 -8.77 8.67 -19.17
CA GLN A 304 -7.33 8.41 -19.08
C GLN A 304 -7.03 6.93 -19.30
N PHE A 305 -6.03 6.68 -20.15
CA PHE A 305 -5.48 5.35 -20.36
C PHE A 305 -3.96 5.42 -20.31
N THR A 306 -3.35 4.58 -19.48
CA THR A 306 -1.90 4.52 -19.30
C THR A 306 -1.40 3.09 -19.46
N LEU A 307 -0.35 2.91 -20.26
CA LEU A 307 0.41 1.67 -20.35
C LEU A 307 1.73 1.85 -19.59
N VAL A 308 1.99 1.00 -18.62
CA VAL A 308 3.22 1.01 -17.82
C VAL A 308 4.00 -0.26 -18.14
N ASN A 309 5.28 -0.10 -18.52
CA ASN A 309 6.19 -1.20 -18.86
C ASN A 309 5.70 -2.14 -19.98
N ALA A 310 4.93 -1.64 -20.95
CA ALA A 310 4.30 -2.45 -22.01
C ALA A 310 5.24 -2.95 -23.12
N ILE A 311 6.50 -2.52 -23.12
CA ILE A 311 7.50 -2.99 -24.08
C ILE A 311 8.22 -4.17 -23.41
N PRO A 312 8.18 -5.39 -23.96
CA PRO A 312 9.00 -6.47 -23.46
C PRO A 312 10.46 -6.01 -23.47
N ASN A 313 11.17 -6.19 -22.36
CA ASN A 313 12.62 -6.02 -22.32
C ASN A 313 13.24 -7.02 -23.31
N ASN A 314 13.39 -6.63 -24.57
CA ASN A 314 14.30 -7.26 -25.52
C ASN A 314 15.74 -6.84 -25.16
N ALA A 315 16.13 -7.06 -23.91
CA ALA A 315 17.47 -6.82 -23.41
C ALA A 315 18.17 -8.15 -23.11
N GLU A 316 17.94 -9.16 -23.95
CA GLU A 316 18.85 -10.30 -24.18
C GLU A 316 18.74 -10.69 -25.66
N ALA A 317 19.12 -9.77 -26.54
CA ALA A 317 19.32 -10.06 -27.97
C ALA A 317 20.24 -9.01 -28.61
N ILE A 318 21.46 -8.84 -28.08
CA ILE A 318 22.70 -8.59 -28.84
C ILE A 318 23.85 -9.27 -28.12
#